data_AF-A0A3N5SG13-F1
#
_entry.id   AF-A0A3N5SG13-F1
#
_cell.length_a   1.000
_cell.length_b   1.000
_cell.length_c   1.000
_cell.angle_alpha   90.00
_cell.angle_beta   90.00
_cell.angle_gamma   90.00
#
_symmetry.space_group_name_H-M   'P 1'
#
loop_
_entity.id
_entity.type
_entity.pdbx_description
1 polymer ?
#
loop_
_entity_poly.entity_id
_entity_poly.type
_entity_poly.pdbx_seq_one_letter_code
_entity_poly.pdbx_strand_id
1 'polypeptide(L)'
;MSFVDSDGNIIVPKTVRPLIEYEPTMLGEKRGSLKQYRHGKLHIREYDTYYSVHYDKIDPRNDPFGHIIMDASKYFPGVMMLSLLSNYIIDKEK
;
A
#
# COMPACT_ATOMS: atom_id res chain seq x y z
N MET A 1 -20.04 -14.06 6.59
CA MET A 1 -18.59 -13.83 6.43
C MET A 1 -18.40 -13.09 5.12
N SER A 2 -17.79 -11.91 5.12
CA SER A 2 -17.40 -11.25 3.86
C SER A 2 -16.08 -11.85 3.39
N PHE A 3 -15.96 -12.12 2.09
CA PHE A 3 -14.69 -12.53 1.46
C PHE A 3 -13.84 -11.34 1.04
N VAL A 4 -14.36 -10.13 1.23
CA VAL A 4 -13.75 -8.88 0.80
C VAL A 4 -13.79 -7.87 1.95
N ASP A 5 -12.69 -7.16 2.19
CA ASP A 5 -12.63 -6.10 3.20
C ASP A 5 -13.18 -4.75 2.70
N SER A 6 -13.14 -3.72 3.54
CA SER A 6 -13.65 -2.38 3.20
C SER A 6 -12.91 -1.71 2.05
N ASP A 7 -11.72 -2.18 1.69
CA ASP A 7 -10.89 -1.65 0.61
C ASP A 7 -11.05 -2.43 -0.70
N GLY A 8 -11.88 -3.47 -0.71
CA GLY A 8 -11.99 -4.35 -1.88
C GLY A 8 -10.92 -5.45 -1.93
N ASN A 9 -10.13 -5.64 -0.87
CA ASN A 9 -9.11 -6.68 -0.83
C ASN A 9 -9.74 -8.03 -0.50
N ILE A 10 -9.16 -9.11 -1.02
CA ILE A 10 -9.60 -10.47 -0.69
C ILE A 10 -9.14 -10.82 0.72
N ILE A 11 -10.06 -11.37 1.52
CA ILE A 11 -9.77 -11.92 2.83
C ILE A 11 -9.43 -13.40 2.67
N VAL A 12 -8.23 -13.78 3.10
CA VAL A 12 -7.76 -15.17 3.13
C VAL A 12 -7.62 -15.63 4.59
N PRO A 13 -8.47 -16.55 5.07
CA PRO A 13 -8.34 -17.08 6.43
C PRO A 13 -7.00 -17.81 6.61
N LYS A 14 -6.37 -17.67 7.78
CA LYS A 14 -5.15 -18.42 8.12
C LYS A 14 -5.36 -19.95 8.13
N THR A 15 -6.58 -20.40 8.31
CA THR A 15 -6.95 -21.81 8.18
C THR A 15 -6.78 -22.34 6.75
N VAL A 16 -6.86 -21.47 5.74
CA VAL A 16 -6.66 -21.84 4.31
C VAL A 16 -5.19 -21.70 3.91
N ARG A 17 -4.53 -20.63 4.35
CA ARG A 17 -3.11 -20.37 4.09
C ARG A 17 -2.41 -20.01 5.42
N PRO A 18 -1.84 -20.97 6.16
CA PRO A 18 -1.34 -20.70 7.51
C PRO A 18 -0.06 -19.86 7.52
N LEU A 19 0.78 -19.98 6.49
CA LEU A 19 2.11 -19.35 6.44
C LEU A 19 2.28 -18.50 5.18
N ILE A 20 2.96 -17.38 5.32
CA ILE A 20 3.43 -16.53 4.21
C ILE A 20 4.95 -16.56 4.21
N GLU A 21 5.52 -17.12 3.14
CA GLU A 21 6.97 -17.30 2.94
C GLU A 21 7.54 -16.17 2.06
N TYR A 22 7.20 -14.94 2.41
CA TYR A 22 7.75 -13.75 1.75
C TYR A 22 8.47 -12.89 2.78
N GLU A 23 9.44 -12.10 2.29
CA GLU A 23 10.11 -11.12 3.13
C GLU A 23 9.13 -10.04 3.59
N PRO A 24 9.10 -9.73 4.90
CA PRO A 24 8.32 -8.60 5.40
C PRO A 24 8.75 -7.30 4.76
N THR A 25 7.80 -6.39 4.56
CA THR A 25 8.07 -5.06 4.05
C THR A 25 7.49 -3.98 4.96
N MET A 26 8.13 -2.81 4.94
CA MET A 26 7.59 -1.59 5.53
C MET A 26 6.93 -0.67 4.50
N LEU A 27 6.93 -1.06 3.23
CA LEU A 27 6.37 -0.28 2.14
C LEU A 27 4.87 -0.52 2.01
N GLY A 28 4.07 0.49 2.37
CA GLY A 28 2.61 0.49 2.25
C GLY A 28 1.91 0.82 3.56
N GLU A 29 0.63 1.17 3.47
CA GLU A 29 -0.18 1.49 4.64
C GLU A 29 -0.43 0.26 5.51
N LYS A 30 0.06 0.29 6.76
CA LYS A 30 -0.06 -0.83 7.71
C LYS A 30 -1.50 -1.16 8.08
N ARG A 31 -2.40 -0.18 8.20
CA ARG A 31 -3.83 -0.36 8.52
C ARG A 31 -4.10 -1.30 9.71
N GLY A 32 -3.26 -1.24 10.74
CA GLY A 32 -3.37 -2.09 11.93
C GLY A 32 -2.93 -3.55 11.73
N SER A 33 -2.41 -3.92 10.56
CA SER A 33 -1.81 -5.23 10.33
C SER A 33 -0.60 -5.47 11.25
N LEU A 34 -0.38 -6.72 11.62
CA LEU A 34 0.78 -7.15 12.39
C LEU A 34 2.06 -7.04 11.54
N LYS A 35 1.97 -7.53 10.30
CA LYS A 35 3.04 -7.54 9.30
C LYS A 35 2.47 -7.31 7.90
N GLN A 36 3.33 -6.91 6.98
CA GLN A 36 3.00 -6.74 5.57
C GLN A 36 4.05 -7.42 4.72
N TYR A 37 3.65 -7.93 3.56
CA TYR A 37 4.49 -8.68 2.64
C TYR A 37 4.26 -8.20 1.22
N ARG A 38 5.32 -8.24 0.40
CA ARG A 38 5.23 -7.87 -1.01
C ARG A 38 5.99 -8.83 -1.90
N HIS A 39 5.31 -9.39 -2.90
CA HIS A 39 5.89 -10.26 -3.90
C HIS A 39 5.49 -9.80 -5.30
N GLY A 40 6.41 -9.12 -6.00
CA GLY A 40 6.05 -8.30 -7.16
C GLY A 40 4.90 -7.33 -6.83
N LYS A 41 3.83 -7.37 -7.61
CA LYS A 41 2.63 -6.55 -7.44
C LYS A 41 1.66 -7.08 -6.36
N LEU A 42 1.90 -8.26 -5.79
CA LEU A 42 1.08 -8.79 -4.71
C LEU A 42 1.42 -8.09 -3.39
N HIS A 43 0.42 -7.56 -2.71
CA HIS A 43 0.55 -6.98 -1.39
C HIS A 43 -0.38 -7.69 -0.41
N ILE A 44 0.19 -8.11 0.73
CA ILE A 44 -0.50 -8.89 1.75
C ILE A 44 -0.32 -8.18 3.09
N ARG A 45 -1.43 -7.99 3.79
CA ARG A 45 -1.48 -7.53 5.19
C ARG A 45 -1.89 -8.68 6.08
N GLU A 46 -1.11 -8.94 7.12
CA GLU A 46 -1.40 -10.00 8.10
C GLU A 46 -2.16 -9.44 9.30
N TYR A 47 -3.27 -10.09 9.64
CA TYR A 47 -4.00 -9.90 10.88
C TYR A 47 -3.99 -11.18 11.70
N ASP A 48 -4.58 -11.15 12.89
CA ASP A 48 -4.52 -12.27 13.83
C ASP A 48 -5.07 -13.57 13.23
N THR A 49 -6.22 -13.52 12.57
CA THR A 49 -6.94 -14.71 12.06
C THR A 49 -6.99 -14.81 10.52
N TYR A 50 -6.59 -13.77 9.80
CA TYR A 50 -6.70 -13.70 8.34
C TYR A 50 -5.62 -12.81 7.71
N TYR A 51 -5.53 -12.88 6.39
CA TYR A 51 -4.78 -11.94 5.56
C TYR A 51 -5.73 -11.11 4.69
N SER A 52 -5.41 -9.85 4.48
CA SER A 52 -6.03 -9.01 3.47
C SER A 52 -5.05 -8.87 2.30
N VAL A 53 -5.52 -9.20 1.10
CA VAL A 53 -4.66 -9.38 -0.08
C VAL A 53 -5.21 -8.60 -1.26
N HIS A 54 -4.35 -7.83 -1.92
CA HIS A 54 -4.63 -7.22 -3.23
C HIS A 54 -3.43 -7.30 -4.14
N TYR A 55 -3.70 -6.99 -5.41
CA TYR A 55 -2.70 -6.87 -6.45
C TYR A 55 -2.65 -5.42 -6.91
N ASP A 56 -1.48 -4.80 -6.80
CA ASP A 56 -1.24 -3.48 -7.34
C ASP A 56 -1.18 -3.55 -8.88
N LYS A 57 -1.58 -2.48 -9.57
CA LYS A 57 -1.35 -2.37 -11.01
C LYS A 57 0.13 -2.14 -11.30
N ILE A 58 0.81 -1.36 -10.45
CA ILE A 58 2.22 -1.00 -10.56
C ILE A 58 2.94 -1.33 -9.24
N ASP A 59 4.05 -2.06 -9.31
CA ASP A 59 4.85 -2.36 -8.11
C ASP A 59 5.55 -1.06 -7.66
N PRO A 60 5.26 -0.54 -6.45
CA PRO A 60 5.85 0.71 -5.96
C PRO A 60 7.37 0.65 -5.79
N ARG A 61 7.99 -0.54 -5.80
CA ARG A 61 9.45 -0.69 -5.75
C ARG A 61 10.11 -0.41 -7.11
N ASN A 62 9.38 -0.60 -8.19
CA ASN A 62 9.88 -0.42 -9.56
C ASN A 62 9.47 0.96 -10.11
N ASP A 63 8.23 1.39 -9.88
CA ASP A 63 7.73 2.70 -10.31
C ASP A 63 6.82 3.34 -9.22
N PRO A 64 7.43 4.06 -8.26
CA PRO A 64 6.69 4.72 -7.18
C PRO A 64 5.69 5.77 -7.68
N PHE A 65 6.03 6.50 -8.77
CA PHE A 65 5.18 7.57 -9.29
C PHE A 65 3.96 7.01 -10.02
N GLY A 66 4.17 6.01 -10.89
CA GLY A 66 3.08 5.29 -11.53
C GLY A 66 2.15 4.65 -10.50
N HIS A 67 2.71 4.07 -9.43
CA HIS A 67 1.91 3.51 -8.33
C HIS A 67 1.01 4.56 -7.67
N ILE A 68 1.52 5.76 -7.37
CA ILE A 68 0.68 6.84 -6.81
C ILE A 68 -0.46 7.20 -7.76
N ILE A 69 -0.22 7.29 -9.07
CA ILE A 69 -1.26 7.67 -10.03
C ILE A 69 -2.32 6.58 -10.20
N MET A 70 -1.89 5.31 -10.30
CA MET A 70 -2.75 4.20 -10.71
C MET A 70 -3.42 3.44 -9.55
N ASP A 71 -2.71 3.33 -8.42
CA ASP A 71 -3.11 2.51 -7.27
C ASP A 71 -3.35 3.36 -6.00
N ALA A 72 -2.64 4.48 -5.84
CA ALA A 72 -2.67 5.30 -4.63
C ALA A 72 -3.15 6.76 -4.88
N SER A 73 -4.05 6.96 -5.85
CA SER A 73 -4.43 8.29 -6.37
C SER A 73 -4.97 9.25 -5.31
N LYS A 74 -5.52 8.73 -4.21
CA LYS A 74 -5.92 9.51 -3.04
C LYS A 74 -4.79 10.37 -2.43
N TYR A 75 -3.53 9.98 -2.63
CA TYR A 75 -2.36 10.72 -2.14
C TYR A 75 -1.88 11.81 -3.10
N PHE A 76 -2.31 11.77 -4.36
CA PHE A 76 -1.86 12.70 -5.38
C PHE A 76 -2.09 14.18 -5.02
N PRO A 77 -3.25 14.60 -4.46
CA PRO A 77 -3.45 15.99 -4.05
C PRO A 77 -2.46 16.45 -2.96
N GLY A 78 -2.09 15.55 -2.04
CA GLY A 78 -1.12 15.86 -0.99
C GLY A 78 0.29 16.09 -1.54
N VAL A 79 0.71 15.27 -2.51
CA VAL A 79 1.99 15.43 -3.21
C VAL A 79 2.03 16.75 -3.98
N MET A 80 0.94 17.11 -4.68
CA MET A 80 0.81 18.37 -5.40
C MET A 80 0.92 19.58 -4.46
N MET A 81 0.20 19.55 -3.33
CA MET A 81 0.24 20.64 -2.34
C MET A 81 1.65 20.83 -1.76
N LEU A 82 2.34 19.73 -1.45
CA LEU A 82 3.71 19.78 -0.94
C LEU A 82 4.68 20.41 -1.95
N SER A 83 4.53 20.08 -3.24
CA SER A 83 5.34 20.67 -4.33
C SER A 83 5.12 22.18 -4.47
N LEU A 84 3.87 22.63 -4.42
CA LEU A 84 3.53 24.06 -4.47
C LEU A 84 4.10 24.82 -3.26
N LEU A 85 3.98 24.24 -2.07
CA LEU A 85 4.56 24.80 -0.83
C LEU A 85 6.08 24.87 -0.91
N SER A 86 6.76 23.83 -1.41
CA SER A 86 8.21 23.86 -1.53
C SER A 86 8.67 24.97 -2.48
N ASN A 87 8.00 25.15 -3.61
CA ASN A 87 8.31 26.24 -4.54
C ASN A 87 8.10 27.61 -3.88
N TYR A 88 6.99 27.80 -3.18
CA TYR A 88 6.72 29.05 -2.46
C TYR A 88 7.80 29.38 -1.42
N ILE A 89 8.29 28.39 -0.66
CA ILE A 89 9.34 28.59 0.34
C ILE A 89 10.67 28.96 -0.35
N ILE A 90 11.08 28.21 -1.38
CA ILE A 90 12.32 28.45 -2.11
C ILE A 90 12.33 29.85 -2.75
N ASP A 91 11.21 30.26 -3.34
CA ASP A 91 11.11 31.58 -4.00
C ASP A 91 11.09 32.73 -3.00
N LYS A 92 10.66 32.50 -1.75
CA LYS A 92 10.69 33.50 -0.68
C LYS A 92 12.09 33.67 -0.05
N GLU A 93 12.94 32.65 -0.14
CA GLU A 93 14.33 32.69 0.35
C GLU A 93 15.32 33.30 -0.67
N LYS A 94 14.88 33.56 -1.90
CA LYS A 94 15.65 34.29 -2.92
C LYS A 94 15.36 35.79 -2.89
#